data_AF-A0A0J8TZM5-F1
#
_entry.id   AF-A0A0J8TZM5-F1
#
_cell.length_a   1.000
_cell.length_b   1.000
_cell.length_c   1.000
_cell.angle_alpha   90.00
_cell.angle_beta   90.00
_cell.angle_gamma   90.00
#
_symmetry.space_group_name_H-M   'P 1'
#
loop_
_entity.id
_entity.type
_entity.pdbx_description
1 polymer ?
#
loop_
_entity_poly.entity_id
_entity_poly.type
_entity_poly.pdbx_seq_one_letter_code
_entity_poly.pdbx_strand_id
1 'polypeptide(L)'
;MTTLKRMRDLVTGSGFTVVDETGLIEGVRQHADGRTQILHVFHWSNPKIAAERGIPHGYLALRGAIGPDTNTGLDTLRLPTYEWPADDPARRPWPEVLAEFRDKLLPCWDLPLPEGAAHLRQLPDRYWI
;
A
#
# COMPACT_ATOMS: atom_id res chain seq x y z
N MET A 1 12.38 -15.21 -7.13
CA MET A 1 11.95 -13.86 -7.56
C MET A 1 11.87 -12.96 -6.32
N THR A 2 12.56 -11.82 -6.30
CA THR A 2 12.75 -10.99 -5.08
C THR A 2 11.51 -10.14 -4.75
N THR A 3 11.34 -9.78 -3.48
CA THR A 3 10.22 -8.93 -3.01
C THR A 3 10.22 -7.56 -3.73
N LEU A 4 11.40 -6.98 -3.98
CA LEU A 4 11.54 -5.72 -4.71
C LEU A 4 10.97 -5.79 -6.14
N LYS A 5 11.24 -6.89 -6.87
CA LYS A 5 10.67 -7.09 -8.21
C LYS A 5 9.14 -7.16 -8.14
N ARG A 6 8.58 -7.90 -7.20
CA ARG A 6 7.13 -7.99 -6.99
C ARG A 6 6.51 -6.62 -6.67
N MET A 7 7.16 -5.80 -5.84
CA MET A 7 6.71 -4.44 -5.53
C MET A 7 6.69 -3.55 -6.78
N ARG A 8 7.75 -3.57 -7.59
CA ARG A 8 7.78 -2.86 -8.87
C ARG A 8 6.68 -3.34 -9.82
N ASP A 9 6.42 -4.64 -9.86
CA ASP A 9 5.36 -5.22 -10.68
C ASP A 9 3.95 -4.77 -10.21
N LEU A 10 3.72 -4.61 -8.90
CA LEU A 10 2.46 -4.08 -8.36
C LEU A 10 2.23 -2.62 -8.78
N VAL A 11 3.27 -1.78 -8.66
CA VAL A 11 3.19 -0.36 -8.98
C VAL A 11 2.98 -0.17 -10.48
N THR A 12 3.85 -0.74 -11.32
CA THR A 12 3.72 -0.65 -12.78
C THR A 12 2.44 -1.30 -13.31
N GLY A 13 2.06 -2.46 -12.78
CA GLY A 13 0.82 -3.17 -13.14
C GLY A 13 -0.48 -2.51 -12.69
N SER A 14 -0.41 -1.41 -11.93
CA SER A 14 -1.55 -0.59 -11.53
C SER A 14 -1.57 0.78 -12.24
N GLY A 15 -0.74 0.96 -13.27
CA GLY A 15 -0.70 2.17 -14.10
C GLY A 15 0.22 3.28 -13.59
N PHE A 16 1.16 2.97 -12.69
CA PHE A 16 2.10 3.94 -12.15
C PHE A 16 3.50 3.83 -12.75
N THR A 17 4.21 4.96 -12.89
CA THR A 17 5.63 5.00 -13.30
C THR A 17 6.56 4.93 -12.09
N VAL A 18 7.61 4.10 -12.14
CA VAL A 18 8.55 3.87 -11.02
C VAL A 18 9.71 4.88 -11.01
N VAL A 19 9.93 5.54 -9.87
CA VAL A 19 11.14 6.30 -9.54
C VAL A 19 11.91 5.55 -8.45
N ASP A 20 13.19 5.22 -8.68
CA ASP A 20 14.00 4.40 -7.77
C ASP A 20 14.74 5.28 -6.74
N GLU A 21 14.19 5.38 -5.54
CA GLU A 21 14.92 5.78 -4.32
C GLU A 21 15.07 4.56 -3.40
N THR A 22 16.16 4.46 -2.63
CA THR A 22 16.55 3.23 -1.93
C THR A 22 15.45 2.70 -0.99
N GLY A 23 14.82 1.57 -1.35
CA GLY A 23 13.80 0.90 -0.53
C GLY A 23 12.38 1.48 -0.59
N LEU A 24 12.21 2.64 -1.23
CA LEU A 24 10.93 3.30 -1.48
C LEU A 24 10.61 3.21 -2.96
N ILE A 25 9.46 2.66 -3.31
CA ILE A 25 8.97 2.71 -4.69
C ILE A 25 7.91 3.79 -4.77
N GLU A 26 8.16 4.81 -5.60
CA GLU A 26 7.16 5.81 -5.95
C GLU A 26 6.49 5.44 -7.27
N GLY A 27 5.18 5.60 -7.31
CA GLY A 27 4.34 5.48 -8.48
C GLY A 27 3.59 6.78 -8.75
N VAL A 28 3.59 7.30 -9.98
CA VAL A 28 2.75 8.46 -10.37
C VAL A 28 1.70 8.06 -11.40
N ARG A 29 0.46 8.49 -11.21
CA ARG A 29 -0.69 8.26 -12.10
C ARG A 29 -1.43 9.57 -12.39
N GLN A 30 -1.74 9.82 -13.66
CA GLN A 30 -2.61 10.92 -14.09
C GLN A 30 -4.03 10.41 -14.28
N HIS A 31 -5.00 11.11 -13.70
CA HIS A 31 -6.42 10.83 -13.85
C HIS A 31 -7.00 11.59 -15.05
N ALA A 32 -8.08 11.07 -15.64
CA ALA A 32 -8.75 11.69 -16.78
C ALA A 32 -9.32 13.09 -16.46
N ASP A 33 -9.58 13.37 -15.18
CA ASP A 33 -10.04 14.67 -14.66
C ASP A 33 -8.91 15.68 -14.41
N GLY A 34 -7.66 15.32 -14.73
CA GLY A 34 -6.48 16.18 -14.56
C GLY A 34 -5.82 16.09 -13.19
N ARG A 35 -6.31 15.27 -12.26
CA ARG A 35 -5.63 15.04 -10.97
C ARG A 35 -4.37 14.20 -11.16
N THR A 36 -3.28 14.64 -10.54
CA THR A 36 -2.08 13.79 -10.35
C THR A 36 -2.18 13.05 -9.03
N GLN A 37 -1.86 11.77 -9.04
CA GLN A 37 -1.77 10.94 -7.85
C GLN A 37 -0.40 10.31 -7.73
N ILE A 38 0.10 10.28 -6.50
CA ILE A 38 1.36 9.66 -6.13
C ILE A 38 1.07 8.52 -5.16
N LEU A 39 1.67 7.34 -5.36
CA LEU A 39 1.62 6.21 -4.43
C LEU A 39 3.06 5.83 -4.04
N HIS A 40 3.34 5.90 -2.75
CA HIS A 40 4.57 5.43 -2.14
C HIS A 40 4.36 4.05 -1.53
N VAL A 41 5.25 3.13 -1.88
CA VAL A 41 5.25 1.75 -1.39
C VAL A 41 6.59 1.45 -0.74
N PHE A 42 6.57 1.14 0.55
CA PHE A 42 7.72 0.70 1.32
C PHE A 42 7.46 -0.70 1.88
N HIS A 43 8.43 -1.61 1.81
CA HIS A 43 8.30 -2.94 2.39
C HIS A 43 8.96 -3.00 3.76
N TRP A 44 8.18 -3.39 4.77
CA TRP A 44 8.65 -3.61 6.13
C TRP A 44 8.52 -5.09 6.51
N SER A 45 9.52 -5.62 7.23
CA SER A 45 9.47 -6.95 7.81
C SER A 45 10.42 -7.04 9.01
N ASN A 46 9.90 -7.48 10.16
CA ASN A 46 10.70 -7.82 11.32
C ASN A 46 9.89 -8.75 12.26
N PRO A 47 10.10 -10.08 12.21
CA PRO A 47 9.29 -11.03 12.99
C PRO A 47 9.35 -10.78 14.49
N LYS A 48 10.52 -10.37 15.00
CA LYS A 48 10.71 -10.10 16.44
C LYS A 48 9.85 -8.93 16.88
N ILE A 49 9.95 -7.79 16.21
CA ILE A 49 9.15 -6.60 16.52
C ILE A 49 7.65 -6.87 16.27
N ALA A 50 7.33 -7.66 15.23
CA ALA A 50 5.96 -8.01 14.90
C ALA A 50 5.26 -8.75 16.05
N ALA A 51 5.92 -9.77 16.62
CA ALA A 51 5.43 -10.51 17.77
C ALA A 51 5.29 -9.61 19.01
N GLU A 52 6.31 -8.78 19.30
CA GLU A 52 6.30 -7.85 20.45
C GLU A 52 5.16 -6.84 20.40
N ARG A 53 4.78 -6.38 19.20
CA ARG A 53 3.78 -5.30 19.00
C ARG A 53 2.42 -5.80 18.52
N GLY A 54 2.25 -7.10 18.32
CA GLY A 54 1.01 -7.67 17.77
C GLY A 54 0.68 -7.17 16.36
N ILE A 55 1.68 -6.86 15.54
CA ILE A 55 1.52 -6.39 14.15
C ILE A 55 1.91 -7.50 13.15
N PRO A 56 1.59 -7.39 11.84
CA PRO A 56 1.96 -8.41 10.87
C PRO A 56 3.48 -8.64 10.80
N HIS A 57 3.92 -9.89 10.61
CA HIS A 57 5.34 -10.26 10.40
C HIS A 57 6.02 -9.38 9.33
N GLY A 58 5.31 -9.13 8.23
CA GLY A 58 5.72 -8.16 7.22
C GLY A 58 4.52 -7.59 6.48
N TYR A 59 4.67 -6.37 5.98
CA TYR A 59 3.62 -5.64 5.27
C TYR A 59 4.22 -4.62 4.28
N LEU A 60 3.39 -4.19 3.34
CA LEU A 60 3.66 -3.01 2.53
C LEU A 60 3.08 -1.79 3.24
N ALA A 61 3.90 -0.80 3.56
CA ALA A 61 3.44 0.53 3.94
C ALA A 61 3.09 1.29 2.66
N LEU A 62 1.85 1.76 2.59
CA LEU A 62 1.24 2.40 1.43
C LEU A 62 0.84 3.81 1.84
N ARG A 63 1.31 4.80 1.08
CA ARG A 63 0.93 6.20 1.30
C ARG A 63 0.58 6.80 -0.04
N GLY A 64 -0.56 7.47 -0.16
CA GLY A 64 -0.94 8.07 -1.43
C GLY A 64 -1.36 9.52 -1.33
N ALA A 65 -0.83 10.37 -2.20
CA ALA A 65 -1.11 11.79 -2.28
C ALA A 65 -1.95 12.12 -3.53
N ILE A 66 -2.78 13.17 -3.46
CA ILE A 66 -3.54 13.71 -4.59
C ILE A 66 -3.16 15.19 -4.75
N GLY A 67 -2.64 15.56 -5.91
CA GLY A 67 -2.09 16.89 -6.20
C GLY A 67 -0.57 16.87 -6.41
N PRO A 68 0.04 18.03 -6.72
CA PRO A 68 1.47 18.14 -7.02
C PRO A 68 2.38 17.95 -5.79
N ASP A 69 1.82 17.96 -4.58
CA ASP A 69 2.57 17.90 -3.32
C ASP A 69 2.50 16.51 -2.66
N THR A 70 3.63 16.07 -2.10
CA THR A 70 3.82 14.75 -1.47
C THR A 70 3.09 14.54 -0.13
N ASN A 71 2.38 15.57 0.37
CA ASN A 71 1.79 15.59 1.72
C ASN A 71 0.28 15.85 1.76
N THR A 72 -0.41 15.95 0.62
CA THR A 72 -1.83 16.31 0.58
C THR A 72 -2.80 15.14 0.71
N GLY A 73 -2.34 13.88 0.74
CA GLY A 73 -3.25 12.73 0.72
C GLY A 73 -2.96 11.67 1.76
N LEU A 74 -4.07 11.20 2.32
CA LEU A 74 -4.39 9.90 2.91
C LEU A 74 -3.37 9.27 3.87
N ASP A 75 -3.89 8.73 4.97
CA ASP A 75 -3.09 8.12 6.02
C ASP A 75 -2.17 7.01 5.48
N THR A 76 -1.07 6.77 6.17
CA THR A 76 -0.19 5.64 5.81
C THR A 76 -0.88 4.36 6.24
N LEU A 77 -1.15 3.50 5.27
CA LEU A 77 -1.80 2.21 5.47
C LEU A 77 -0.78 1.09 5.43
N ARG A 78 -1.09 -0.04 6.05
CA ARG A 78 -0.37 -1.30 5.88
C ARG A 78 -1.21 -2.30 5.09
N LEU A 79 -0.55 -3.05 4.21
CA LEU A 79 -1.09 -4.22 3.54
C LEU A 79 -0.27 -5.46 3.94
N PRO A 80 -0.80 -6.36 4.77
CA PRO A 80 -0.06 -7.54 5.24
C PRO A 80 0.43 -8.43 4.10
N THR A 81 1.71 -8.81 4.14
CA THR A 81 2.31 -9.79 3.19
C THR A 81 2.45 -11.18 3.78
N TYR A 82 2.03 -11.33 5.03
CA TYR A 82 1.92 -12.58 5.79
C TYR A 82 0.49 -12.69 6.33
N GLU A 83 0.06 -13.91 6.61
CA GLU A 83 -1.20 -14.17 7.31
C GLU A 83 -1.21 -13.44 8.64
N TRP A 84 -2.28 -12.69 8.91
CA TRP A 84 -2.38 -11.92 10.13
C TRP A 84 -3.85 -11.53 10.41
N PRO A 85 -4.33 -11.65 11.67
CA PRO A 85 -3.62 -12.25 12.81
C PRO A 85 -3.46 -13.78 12.67
N ALA A 86 -2.29 -14.32 13.05
CA ALA A 86 -1.98 -15.76 13.04
C ALA A 86 -0.81 -16.06 13.99
N ASP A 87 -0.82 -17.23 14.64
CA ASP A 87 0.23 -17.66 15.59
C ASP A 87 1.53 -18.09 14.89
N ASP A 88 1.40 -18.76 13.75
CA ASP A 88 2.52 -19.11 12.86
C ASP A 88 2.26 -18.53 11.46
N PRO A 89 2.57 -17.23 11.26
CA PRO A 89 2.12 -16.51 10.07
C PRO A 89 2.88 -16.96 8.83
N ALA A 90 2.21 -17.65 7.91
CA ALA A 90 2.75 -18.00 6.62
C ALA A 90 2.79 -16.79 5.68
N ARG A 91 3.73 -16.79 4.72
CA ARG A 91 3.78 -15.74 3.70
C ARG A 91 2.60 -15.90 2.74
N ARG A 92 1.86 -14.81 2.50
CA ARG A 92 0.71 -14.82 1.62
C ARG A 92 1.12 -14.99 0.16
N PRO A 93 0.34 -15.72 -0.65
CA PRO A 93 0.47 -15.71 -2.10
C PRO A 93 0.37 -14.28 -2.66
N TRP A 94 1.32 -13.90 -3.52
CA TRP A 94 1.35 -12.56 -4.09
C TRP A 94 0.07 -12.16 -4.85
N PRO A 95 -0.57 -13.04 -5.64
CA PRO A 95 -1.83 -12.71 -6.31
C PRO A 95 -2.95 -12.28 -5.35
N GLU A 96 -2.98 -12.84 -4.13
CA GLU A 96 -3.99 -12.47 -3.12
C GLU A 96 -3.71 -11.09 -2.52
N VAL A 97 -2.44 -10.77 -2.28
CA VAL A 97 -2.03 -9.43 -1.82
C VAL A 97 -2.41 -8.38 -2.88
N LEU A 98 -2.19 -8.69 -4.15
CA LEU A 98 -2.56 -7.83 -5.27
C LEU A 98 -4.08 -7.66 -5.39
N ALA A 99 -4.84 -8.75 -5.26
CA ALA A 99 -6.30 -8.70 -5.26
C ALA A 99 -6.81 -7.83 -4.11
N GLU A 100 -6.30 -8.02 -2.89
CA GLU A 100 -6.70 -7.20 -1.74
C GLU A 100 -6.38 -5.72 -1.95
N PHE A 101 -5.21 -5.38 -2.49
CA PHE A 101 -4.89 -4.00 -2.84
C PHE A 101 -5.92 -3.41 -3.81
N ARG A 102 -6.19 -4.11 -4.92
CA ARG A 102 -7.12 -3.66 -5.97
C ARG A 102 -8.55 -3.53 -5.49
N ASP A 103 -9.00 -4.46 -4.64
CA ASP A 103 -10.40 -4.55 -4.26
C ASP A 103 -10.73 -3.70 -3.03
N LYS A 104 -9.74 -3.41 -2.17
CA LYS A 104 -9.97 -2.75 -0.87
C LYS A 104 -9.33 -1.38 -0.76
N LEU A 105 -8.11 -1.20 -1.28
CA LEU A 105 -7.33 0.01 -1.02
C LEU A 105 -7.32 0.97 -2.22
N LEU A 106 -7.08 0.44 -3.42
CA LEU A 106 -7.06 1.23 -4.65
C LEU A 106 -8.33 2.07 -4.87
N PRO A 107 -9.56 1.59 -4.58
CA PRO A 107 -10.77 2.38 -4.77
C PRO A 107 -10.78 3.67 -3.93
N CYS A 108 -10.15 3.66 -2.75
CA CYS A 108 -10.02 4.84 -1.90
C CYS A 108 -9.17 5.94 -2.55
N TRP A 109 -8.23 5.53 -3.41
CA TRP A 109 -7.33 6.38 -4.15
C TRP A 109 -7.87 6.79 -5.52
N ASP A 110 -8.85 6.08 -6.07
CA ASP A 110 -9.53 6.46 -7.32
C ASP A 110 -10.52 7.62 -7.12
N LEU A 111 -11.12 7.71 -5.92
CA LEU A 111 -12.09 8.74 -5.55
C LEU A 111 -11.47 10.15 -5.36
N PRO A 112 -12.28 11.22 -5.42
CA PRO A 112 -11.87 12.55 -4.95
C PRO A 112 -11.35 12.51 -3.50
N LEU A 113 -10.38 13.36 -3.16
CA LEU A 113 -9.68 13.31 -1.86
C LEU A 113 -10.62 13.26 -0.63
N PRO A 114 -11.69 14.08 -0.53
CA PRO A 114 -12.59 14.02 0.63
C PRO A 114 -13.33 12.68 0.73
N GLU A 115 -13.77 12.13 -0.40
CA GLU A 115 -14.49 10.86 -0.48
C GLU A 115 -13.55 9.67 -0.22
N GLY A 116 -12.37 9.69 -0.82
CA GLY A 116 -11.32 8.71 -0.57
C GLY A 116 -10.92 8.65 0.89
N ALA A 117 -10.75 9.81 1.55
CA ALA A 117 -10.46 9.88 2.98
C ALA A 117 -11.61 9.35 3.84
N ALA A 118 -12.86 9.63 3.48
CA ALA A 118 -14.02 9.08 4.16
C ALA A 118 -14.09 7.55 4.00
N HIS A 119 -13.79 7.04 2.80
CA HIS A 119 -13.80 5.60 2.53
C HIS A 119 -12.67 4.88 3.27
N LEU A 120 -11.47 5.47 3.33
CA LEU A 120 -10.35 4.93 4.12
C LEU A 120 -10.74 4.73 5.58
N ARG A 121 -11.36 5.72 6.22
CA ARG A 121 -11.80 5.65 7.64
C ARG A 121 -12.79 4.51 7.93
N GLN A 122 -13.41 3.93 6.91
CA GLN A 122 -14.31 2.78 7.05
C GLN A 122 -13.56 1.44 6.91
N LEU A 123 -12.29 1.46 6.53
CA LEU A 123 -11.48 0.26 6.42
C LEU A 123 -11.17 -0.32 7.80
N PRO A 124 -11.16 -1.66 7.94
CA PRO A 124 -10.82 -2.31 9.21
C PRO A 124 -9.43 -1.94 9.73
N ASP A 125 -9.26 -1.97 11.06
CA ASP A 125 -8.02 -1.69 11.82
C ASP A 125 -6.77 -2.43 11.30
N ARG A 126 -6.97 -3.54 10.55
CA ARG A 126 -5.87 -4.27 9.91
C ARG A 126 -5.05 -3.43 8.95
N TYR A 127 -5.63 -2.38 8.37
CA TYR A 127 -4.97 -1.53 7.39
C TYR A 127 -4.26 -0.32 8.01
N TRP A 128 -4.43 -0.08 9.29
CA TRP A 128 -3.91 1.11 9.95
C TRP A 128 -2.56 0.84 10.62
N ILE A 129 -1.68 1.85 10.59
CA ILE A 129 -0.35 1.85 11.23
C ILE A 129 -0.41 2.64 12.54
#